data_AF-A0A9D5CBH1-F1
#
_entry.id   AF-A0A9D5CBH1-F1
#
_cell.length_a   1.000
_cell.length_b   1.000
_cell.length_c   1.000
_cell.angle_alpha   90.00
_cell.angle_beta   90.00
_cell.angle_gamma   90.00
#
_symmetry.space_group_name_H-M   'P 1'
#
loop_
_entity.id
_entity.type
_entity.pdbx_description
1 polymer ?
#
loop_
_entity_poly.entity_id
_entity_poly.type
_entity_poly.pdbx_seq_one_letter_code
_entity_poly.pdbx_strand_id
1 'polypeptide(L)' 'MNILTLLLHLHEEEKIMGDWSDQTVKWENCRNNKIACLDVYASESITAACQWAYRNAFEGSMLEDGYFLSRLYGVM' A
#
# COMPACT_ATOMS: atom_id res chain seq x y z
N MET A 1 -7.22 4.82 25.02
CA MET A 1 -6.44 5.57 24.02
C MET A 1 -5.05 5.82 24.61
N ASN A 2 -4.01 5.21 24.05
CA ASN A 2 -2.62 5.31 24.54
C ASN A 2 -1.87 6.36 23.70
N ILE A 3 -0.97 7.12 24.34
CA ILE A 3 -0.04 8.06 23.69
C ILE A 3 0.70 7.39 22.53
N LEU A 4 1.07 6.11 22.66
CA LEU A 4 1.72 5.35 21.60
C LEU A 4 0.84 5.18 20.35
N THR A 5 -0.48 5.03 20.54
CA THR A 5 -1.46 4.88 19.45
C THR A 5 -1.68 6.19 18.70
N LEU A 6 -1.63 7.32 19.40
CA LEU A 6 -1.70 8.66 18.82
C LEU A 6 -0.45 9.02 18.01
N LEU A 7 0.74 8.65 18.49
CA LEU A 7 2.00 8.89 17.78
C LEU A 7 2.11 8.10 16.47
N LEU A 8 1.61 6.86 16.44
CA LEU A 8 1.53 6.07 15.21
C LEU A 8 0.57 6.70 14.17
N HIS A 9 -0.59 7.20 14.60
CA HIS A 9 -1.52 7.90 13.70
C HIS A 9 -0.94 9.20 13.14
N LEU A 10 -0.23 9.99 13.97
CA LEU A 10 0.39 11.24 13.50
C LEU A 10 1.45 11.00 12.42
N HIS A 11 2.18 9.89 12.48
CA HIS A 11 3.21 9.59 11.48
C HIS A 11 2.62 9.17 10.12
N GLU A 12 1.47 8.47 10.11
CA GLU A 12 0.73 8.17 8.89
C GLU A 12 0.17 9.45 8.25
N GLU A 13 -0.43 10.34 9.05
CA GLU A 13 -0.94 11.62 8.55
C GLU A 13 0.17 12.50 7.96
N GLU A 14 1.36 12.52 8.58
CA GLU A 14 2.54 13.22 8.02
C GLU A 14 2.95 12.68 6.64
N LYS A 15 2.89 11.37 6.43
CA LYS A 15 3.23 10.75 5.13
C LYS A 15 2.20 11.06 4.05
N ILE A 16 0.92 11.05 4.41
CA ILE A 16 -0.19 11.38 3.50
C ILE A 16 -0.17 12.87 3.14
N MET A 17 0.06 13.76 4.12
CA MET A 17 0.13 15.20 3.90
C MET A 17 1.43 15.67 3.23
N GLY A 18 2.51 14.89 3.36
CA GLY A 18 3.81 15.15 2.74
C GLY A 18 4.00 14.39 1.44
N ASP A 19 4.76 13.29 1.51
CA ASP A 19 5.28 12.53 0.38
C ASP A 19 4.20 11.97 -0.56
N TRP A 20 3.00 11.68 -0.05
CA TRP A 20 1.91 11.05 -0.80
C TRP A 20 0.74 11.98 -1.09
N SER A 21 0.88 13.28 -0.84
CA SER A 21 -0.19 14.26 -1.04
C SER A 21 -0.76 14.21 -2.48
N ASP A 22 0.11 14.18 -3.49
CA ASP A 22 -0.27 14.06 -4.90
C ASP A 22 -0.92 12.71 -5.26
N GLN A 23 -0.57 11.64 -4.55
CA GLN A 23 -1.09 10.30 -4.78
C GLN A 23 -2.47 10.13 -4.14
N THR A 24 -2.67 10.71 -2.95
CA THR A 24 -3.94 10.74 -2.22
C THR A 24 -5.05 11.36 -3.07
N VAL A 25 -4.78 12.49 -3.72
CA VAL A 25 -5.74 13.13 -4.64
C VAL A 25 -6.13 12.21 -5.80
N LYS A 26 -5.21 11.35 -6.27
CA LYS A 26 -5.50 10.37 -7.34
C LYS A 26 -6.31 9.19 -6.81
N TRP A 27 -5.98 8.68 -5.62
CA TRP A 27 -6.68 7.55 -5.00
C TRP A 27 -8.12 7.90 -4.60
N GLU A 28 -8.36 9.14 -4.17
CA GLU A 28 -9.69 9.68 -3.89
C GLU A 28 -10.52 9.95 -5.16
N ASN A 29 -9.87 10.12 -6.31
CA ASN A 29 -10.55 10.47 -7.56
C ASN A 29 -11.23 9.24 -8.19
N CYS A 30 -12.40 8.90 -7.66
CA CYS A 30 -13.29 7.93 -8.25
C CYS A 30 -14.38 8.59 -9.09
N ARG A 31 -14.32 8.42 -10.43
CA ARG A 31 -15.26 9.05 -11.38
C ARG A 31 -16.62 8.34 -11.42
N ASN A 32 -17.63 9.04 -11.93
CA ASN A 32 -18.95 8.51 -12.33
C ASN A 32 -19.91 8.11 -11.18
N ASN A 33 -19.89 8.82 -10.04
CA ASN A 33 -20.80 8.56 -8.90
C ASN A 33 -20.81 7.11 -8.40
N LYS A 34 -19.72 6.37 -8.61
CA LYS A 34 -19.56 5.03 -8.05
C LYS A 34 -19.27 5.15 -6.55
N ILE A 35 -19.82 4.23 -5.76
CA ILE A 35 -19.52 4.11 -4.32
C ILE A 35 -18.05 3.71 -4.09
N ALA A 36 -17.46 2.95 -5.03
CA ALA A 36 -16.04 2.56 -5.01
C ALA A 36 -15.51 2.31 -6.44
N CYS A 37 -14.21 2.50 -6.65
CA CYS A 37 -13.50 2.26 -7.91
C CYS A 37 -12.81 0.89 -7.94
N LEU A 38 -13.60 -0.17 -7.76
CA LEU A 38 -13.11 -1.56 -7.65
C LEU A 38 -12.21 -1.98 -8.81
N ASP A 39 -12.54 -1.60 -10.05
CA ASP A 39 -11.75 -1.98 -11.23
C ASP A 39 -10.33 -1.40 -11.19
N VAL A 40 -10.19 -0.16 -10.68
CA VAL A 40 -8.89 0.50 -10.52
C VAL A 40 -8.09 -0.22 -9.46
N TYR A 41 -8.67 -0.41 -8.27
CA TYR A 41 -7.99 -1.08 -7.16
C TYR A 41 -7.60 -2.51 -7.51
N ALA A 42 -8.46 -3.25 -8.21
CA ALA A 42 -8.16 -4.61 -8.65
C ALA A 42 -7.02 -4.65 -9.68
N SER A 43 -7.01 -3.72 -10.63
CA SER A 43 -5.95 -3.62 -11.65
C SER A 43 -4.60 -3.24 -11.03
N GLU A 44 -4.59 -2.33 -10.07
CA GLU A 44 -3.38 -1.95 -9.33
C GLU A 44 -2.89 -3.12 -8.46
N SER A 45 -3.81 -3.79 -7.76
CA SER A 45 -3.52 -4.94 -6.90
C SER A 45 -2.88 -6.10 -7.65
N ILE A 46 -3.42 -6.51 -8.81
CA ILE A 46 -2.82 -7.62 -9.58
C ILE A 46 -1.44 -7.25 -10.14
N THR A 47 -1.25 -5.98 -10.51
CA THR A 47 0.06 -5.48 -10.98
C THR A 47 1.08 -5.55 -9.86
N ALA A 48 0.72 -5.09 -8.66
CA ALA A 48 1.56 -5.14 -7.47
C ALA A 48 1.86 -6.59 -7.05
N ALA A 49 0.87 -7.48 -7.10
CA ALA A 49 1.05 -8.89 -6.79
C ALA A 49 2.09 -9.54 -7.69
N CYS A 50 2.03 -9.31 -9.00
CA CYS A 50 3.01 -9.83 -9.95
C CYS A 50 4.42 -9.25 -9.73
N GLN A 51 4.52 -7.94 -9.47
CA GLN A 51 5.81 -7.25 -9.36
C GLN A 51 6.52 -7.51 -8.02
N TRP A 52 5.76 -7.64 -6.93
CA TRP A 52 6.28 -7.64 -5.58
C TRP A 52 6.00 -8.95 -4.82
N ALA A 53 4.77 -9.47 -4.89
CA ALA A 53 4.33 -10.58 -4.06
C ALA A 53 4.73 -11.97 -4.60
N TYR A 54 4.52 -12.23 -5.89
CA TYR A 54 4.91 -13.53 -6.47
C TYR A 54 6.36 -13.54 -6.93
N ARG A 55 6.94 -12.36 -7.17
CA ARG A 55 8.31 -12.26 -7.66
C ARG A 55 9.29 -12.80 -6.63
N ASN A 56 10.05 -13.82 -7.01
CA ASN A 56 11.05 -14.49 -6.18
C ASN A 56 10.48 -15.18 -4.93
N ALA A 57 9.17 -15.43 -4.87
CA ALA A 57 8.55 -16.27 -3.87
C ALA A 57 8.34 -17.66 -4.49
N PHE A 58 9.00 -18.67 -3.92
CA PHE A 58 8.93 -20.04 -4.42
C PHE A 58 8.22 -20.94 -3.42
N GLU A 59 7.51 -21.95 -3.90
CA GLU A 59 6.88 -22.94 -3.05
C GLU A 59 7.94 -23.64 -2.16
N GLY A 60 7.62 -23.79 -0.87
CA GLY A 60 8.53 -24.38 0.11
C GLY A 60 9.71 -23.50 0.54
N SER A 61 9.85 -22.28 0.01
CA SER A 61 10.87 -21.32 0.46
C SER A 61 10.45 -20.62 1.76
N MET A 62 11.42 -20.32 2.63
CA MET A 62 11.22 -19.44 3.78
C MET A 62 11.56 -18.01 3.35
N LEU A 63 10.58 -17.10 3.48
CA LEU A 63 10.76 -15.69 3.15
C LEU A 63 11.31 -14.96 4.38
N GLU A 64 12.57 -14.55 4.32
CA GLU A 64 13.28 -13.89 5.41
C GLU A 64 13.30 -12.36 5.25
N ASP A 65 14.07 -11.68 6.08
CA ASP A 65 14.15 -10.22 6.15
C ASP A 65 14.50 -9.56 4.81
N GLY A 66 15.31 -10.22 3.98
CA GLY A 66 15.63 -9.73 2.63
C GLY A 66 14.39 -9.60 1.74
N TYR A 67 13.45 -10.54 1.86
CA TYR A 67 12.15 -10.46 1.18
C TYR A 67 11.27 -9.38 1.82
N PHE A 68 11.20 -9.34 3.16
CA PHE A 68 10.40 -8.35 3.88
C PHE A 68 10.82 -6.90 3.58
N LEU A 69 12.10 -6.57 3.75
CA LEU A 69 12.60 -5.20 3.60
C LEU A 69 12.48 -4.67 2.17
N SER A 70 12.59 -5.55 1.17
CA SER A 70 12.45 -5.16 -0.22
C SER A 70 10.99 -4.94 -0.64
N ARG A 71 10.01 -5.44 0.14
CA ARG A 71 8.56 -5.25 -0.13
C ARG A 71 7.90 -4.27 0.86
N LEU A 72 8.61 -3.83 1.90
CA LEU A 72 8.09 -2.96 2.96
C LEU A 72 7.38 -1.69 2.43
N TYR A 73 7.83 -1.15 1.30
CA TYR A 73 7.23 0.03 0.66
C TYR A 73 6.33 -0.28 -0.54
N GLY A 74 6.23 -1.56 -0.95
CA GLY A 74 5.39 -2.04 -2.05
C GLY A 74 4.09 -2.69 -1.58
N VAL A 75 3.92 -2.89 -0.28
CA VAL A 75 2.64 -3.24 0.34
C VAL A 75 1.90 -1.93 0.59
N MET A 76 0.90 -1.67 -0.24
CA MET A 76 -0.12 -0.65 0.00
C MET A 76 -1.46 -1.36 0.19
#